data_AF-A0A644WU55-F1
#
_entry.id   AF-A0A644WU55-F1
#
_cell.length_a   1.000
_cell.length_b   1.000
_cell.length_c   1.000
_cell.angle_alpha   90.00
_cell.angle_beta   90.00
_cell.angle_gamma   90.00
#
_symmetry.space_group_name_H-M   'P 1'
#
loop_
_entity.id
_entity.type
_entity.pdbx_description
1 polymer ?
#
loop_
_entity_poly.entity_id
_entity_poly.type
_entity_poly.pdbx_seq_one_letter_code
_entity_poly.pdbx_strand_id
1 'polypeptide(L)'
;MAFTQTEENDVRNLMHLFIEDLRPPEHIRPKLDFGYRIEDQNIFIFEIRPQWNKPEIIRHYDFAKISFVRNTSIWKIYWMRGNLQWYAYETPSTGSLKAALMLIKKDKHSCFFG
;
A
#
# COMPACT_ATOMS: atom_id res chain seq x y z
N MET A 1 -14.37 7.79 14.19
CA MET A 1 -13.86 6.75 15.12
C MET A 1 -12.53 6.27 14.56
N ALA A 2 -11.45 6.30 15.34
CA ALA A 2 -10.15 5.78 14.92
C ALA A 2 -10.05 4.26 15.22
N PHE A 3 -9.05 3.58 14.65
CA PHE A 3 -8.71 2.21 15.06
C PHE A 3 -8.49 2.12 16.57
N THR A 4 -8.82 0.97 17.17
CA THR A 4 -8.37 0.71 18.55
C THR A 4 -6.86 0.47 18.55
N GLN A 5 -6.17 0.73 19.66
CA GLN A 5 -4.71 0.53 19.76
C GLN A 5 -4.27 -0.89 19.41
N THR A 6 -5.09 -1.89 19.72
CA THR A 6 -4.82 -3.29 19.38
C THR A 6 -4.90 -3.54 17.87
N GLU A 7 -5.92 -3.00 17.21
CA GLU A 7 -6.07 -3.11 15.75
C GLU A 7 -4.95 -2.37 15.02
N GLU A 8 -4.58 -1.17 15.47
CA GLU A 8 -3.48 -0.41 14.86
C GLU A 8 -2.16 -1.18 14.95
N ASN A 9 -1.87 -1.81 16.10
CA ASN A 9 -0.66 -2.61 16.26
C ASN A 9 -0.67 -3.86 15.36
N ASP A 10 -1.80 -4.55 15.22
CA ASP A 10 -1.93 -5.72 14.33
C ASP A 10 -1.72 -5.31 12.87
N VAL A 11 -2.39 -4.23 12.44
CA VAL A 11 -2.23 -3.65 11.11
C VAL A 11 -0.78 -3.26 10.86
N ARG A 12 -0.14 -2.56 11.80
CA ARG A 12 1.26 -2.14 11.69
C ARG A 12 2.20 -3.34 11.56
N ASN A 13 1.97 -4.39 12.35
CA ASN A 13 2.77 -5.60 12.29
C ASN A 13 2.61 -6.31 10.93
N LEU A 14 1.38 -6.45 10.43
CA LEU A 14 1.10 -7.02 9.11
C LEU A 14 1.74 -6.19 7.98
N MET A 15 1.67 -4.86 8.07
CA MET A 15 2.30 -3.97 7.10
C MET A 15 3.82 -4.06 7.13
N HIS A 16 4.42 -4.19 8.32
CA HIS A 16 5.86 -4.37 8.46
C HIS A 16 6.31 -5.65 7.75
N LEU A 17 5.67 -6.78 8.05
CA LEU A 17 5.96 -8.06 7.40
C LEU A 17 5.77 -8.01 5.88
N PHE A 18 4.74 -7.30 5.41
CA PHE A 18 4.48 -7.13 3.98
C PHE A 18 5.59 -6.33 3.29
N ILE A 19 6.03 -5.23 3.87
CA ILE A 19 7.12 -4.42 3.32
C ILE A 19 8.44 -5.17 3.37
N GLU A 20 8.72 -5.93 4.43
CA GLU A 20 9.92 -6.77 4.50
C GLU A 20 9.96 -7.84 3.41
N ASP A 21 8.82 -8.45 3.11
CA ASP A 21 8.68 -9.43 2.04
C ASP A 21 8.74 -8.80 0.63
N LEU A 22 8.28 -7.54 0.49
CA LEU A 22 8.34 -6.78 -0.76
C LEU A 22 9.71 -6.12 -0.99
N ARG A 23 10.46 -5.86 0.08
CA ARG A 23 11.74 -5.14 0.02
C ARG A 23 12.70 -5.86 -0.91
N PRO A 24 13.17 -5.17 -1.97
CA PRO A 24 14.11 -5.78 -2.87
C PRO A 24 15.49 -5.89 -2.19
N PRO A 25 16.39 -6.71 -2.76
CA PRO A 25 17.74 -6.89 -2.23
C PRO A 25 18.51 -5.56 -2.14
N GLU A 26 19.53 -5.52 -1.28
CA GLU A 26 20.23 -4.28 -0.89
C GLU A 26 20.76 -3.45 -2.07
N HIS A 27 21.10 -4.11 -3.18
CA HIS A 27 21.57 -3.45 -4.40
C HIS A 27 20.46 -2.70 -5.18
N ILE A 28 19.19 -3.02 -4.95
CA ILE A 28 18.02 -2.40 -5.60
C ILE A 28 17.37 -1.35 -4.68
N ARG A 29 17.50 -1.48 -3.35
CA ARG A 29 16.98 -0.50 -2.38
C ARG A 29 17.24 0.97 -2.71
N PRO A 30 18.45 1.39 -3.17
CA PRO A 30 18.66 2.79 -3.55
C PRO A 30 17.93 3.22 -4.83
N LYS A 31 17.45 2.26 -5.63
CA LYS A 31 16.70 2.50 -6.89
C LYS A 31 15.19 2.36 -6.71
N LEU A 32 14.76 1.47 -5.83
CA LEU A 32 13.36 1.19 -5.55
C LEU A 32 13.24 0.65 -4.13
N ASP A 33 12.52 1.37 -3.29
CA ASP A 33 12.12 0.94 -1.96
C ASP A 33 10.61 1.15 -1.80
N PHE A 34 10.03 0.53 -0.77
CA PHE A 34 8.60 0.61 -0.51
C PHE A 34 8.35 1.08 0.90
N GLY A 35 7.39 1.99 1.03
CA GLY A 35 6.94 2.52 2.30
C GLY A 35 5.44 2.40 2.44
N TYR A 36 4.99 2.56 3.67
CA TYR A 36 3.57 2.69 3.98
C TYR A 36 3.36 3.78 5.01
N ARG A 37 2.15 4.34 4.99
CA ARG A 37 1.65 5.26 6.00
C ARG A 37 0.25 4.84 6.39
N ILE A 38 -0.09 5.03 7.66
CA ILE A 38 -1.42 4.76 8.19
C ILE A 38 -1.99 6.10 8.65
N GLU A 39 -3.12 6.49 8.08
CA GLU A 39 -3.87 7.69 8.43
C GLU A 39 -5.30 7.29 8.81
N ASP A 40 -5.60 7.37 10.11
CA ASP A 40 -6.88 6.96 10.70
C ASP A 40 -7.24 5.51 10.35
N GLN A 41 -8.12 5.30 9.37
CA GLN A 41 -8.57 3.99 8.88
C GLN A 41 -8.08 3.68 7.46
N ASN A 42 -7.15 4.49 6.96
CA ASN A 42 -6.60 4.39 5.62
C ASN A 42 -5.12 4.03 5.71
N ILE A 43 -4.73 3.01 4.97
CA ILE A 43 -3.36 2.59 4.81
C ILE A 43 -2.96 2.98 3.40
N PHE A 44 -1.95 3.82 3.24
CA PHE A 44 -1.40 4.14 1.93
C PHE A 44 -0.06 3.46 1.79
N ILE A 45 0.18 2.91 0.61
CA ILE A 45 1.43 2.27 0.22
C ILE A 45 2.01 3.09 -0.92
N PHE A 46 3.28 3.42 -0.78
CA PHE A 46 4.00 4.25 -1.74
C PHE A 46 5.34 3.62 -2.11
N GLU A 47 5.72 3.79 -3.37
CA GLU A 47 7.07 3.49 -3.84
C GLU A 47 7.97 4.69 -3.56
N ILE A 48 9.19 4.40 -3.14
CA ILE A 48 10.24 5.36 -2.87
C ILE A 48 11.29 5.13 -3.94
N ARG A 49 11.43 6.08 -4.86
CA ARG A 49 12.43 5.96 -5.92
C ARG A 49 13.04 7.32 -6.26
N PRO A 50 14.33 7.35 -6.63
CA PRO A 50 14.95 8.54 -7.17
C PRO A 50 14.22 9.01 -8.43
N GLN A 51 14.13 10.32 -8.60
CA GLN A 51 13.60 10.91 -9.83
C GLN A 51 14.52 10.53 -11.01
N TRP A 52 13.92 10.09 -12.12
CA TRP A 52 14.66 9.59 -13.29
C TRP A 52 15.76 10.55 -13.80
N ASN A 53 15.52 11.86 -13.74
CA ASN A 53 16.44 12.90 -14.20
C ASN A 53 17.38 13.42 -13.08
N LYS A 54 17.03 13.21 -11.81
CA LYS A 54 17.78 13.73 -10.66
C LYS A 54 17.77 12.69 -9.54
N PRO A 55 18.77 11.79 -9.49
CA PRO A 55 18.81 10.72 -8.51
C PRO A 55 18.98 11.21 -7.07
N GLU A 56 19.40 12.47 -6.88
CA GLU A 56 19.46 13.14 -5.58
C GLU A 56 18.07 13.42 -4.99
N ILE A 57 17.04 13.52 -5.84
CA ILE A 57 15.67 13.82 -5.42
C ILE A 57 14.91 12.50 -5.29
N ILE A 58 14.72 12.06 -4.04
CA ILE A 58 13.86 10.93 -3.73
C ILE A 58 12.40 11.37 -3.81
N ARG A 59 11.58 10.64 -4.55
CA ARG A 59 10.15 10.87 -4.66
C ARG A 59 9.38 9.70 -4.08
N HIS A 60 8.27 10.03 -3.44
CA HIS A 60 7.27 9.10 -2.94
C HIS A 60 6.10 9.09 -3.92
N TYR A 61 5.79 7.94 -4.51
CA TYR A 61 4.63 7.78 -5.36
C TYR A 61 3.65 6.83 -4.69
N ASP A 62 2.55 7.38 -4.19
CA ASP A 62 1.45 6.57 -3.68
C ASP A 62 0.84 5.78 -4.84
N PHE A 63 0.70 4.46 -4.69
CA PHE A 63 0.13 3.60 -5.74
C PHE A 63 -1.07 2.80 -5.23
N ALA A 64 -1.09 2.43 -3.95
CA ALA A 64 -2.18 1.70 -3.35
C ALA A 64 -2.68 2.37 -2.06
N LYS A 65 -3.99 2.31 -1.86
CA LYS A 65 -4.65 2.74 -0.62
C LYS A 65 -5.64 1.68 -0.20
N ILE A 66 -5.63 1.34 1.09
CA ILE A 66 -6.56 0.40 1.70
C ILE A 66 -7.35 1.16 2.74
N SER A 67 -8.67 1.16 2.64
CA SER A 67 -9.57 1.82 3.58
C SER A 67 -10.40 0.78 4.32
N PHE A 68 -10.38 0.82 5.65
CA PHE A 68 -11.21 -0.06 6.47
C PHE A 68 -12.58 0.55 6.71
N VAL A 69 -13.63 -0.19 6.39
CA VAL A 69 -15.03 0.22 6.62
C VAL A 69 -15.57 -0.58 7.80
N ARG A 70 -15.48 0.00 9.00
CA ARG A 70 -15.99 -0.59 10.26
C ARG A 70 -17.44 -1.04 10.20
N ASN A 71 -18.31 -0.28 9.52
CA ASN A 71 -19.74 -0.58 9.47
C ASN A 71 -20.06 -1.95 8.85
N THR A 72 -19.19 -2.42 7.95
CA THR A 72 -19.35 -3.69 7.23
C THR A 72 -18.19 -4.64 7.51
N SER A 73 -17.22 -4.27 8.36
CA SER A 73 -15.97 -4.99 8.60
C SER A 73 -15.26 -5.43 7.32
N ILE A 74 -15.28 -4.58 6.28
CA ILE A 74 -14.65 -4.87 4.99
C ILE A 74 -13.49 -3.91 4.73
N TRP A 75 -12.48 -4.42 4.04
CA TRP A 75 -11.37 -3.63 3.53
C TRP A 75 -11.63 -3.30 2.06
N LYS A 76 -11.63 -2.01 1.74
CA LYS A 76 -11.73 -1.48 0.38
C LYS A 76 -10.34 -1.14 -0.12
N ILE A 77 -10.02 -1.55 -1.33
CA ILE A 77 -8.74 -1.27 -1.98
C ILE A 77 -8.99 -0.20 -3.03
N TYR A 78 -8.07 0.75 -3.10
CA TYR A 78 -8.02 1.82 -4.06
C TYR A 78 -6.64 1.82 -4.71
N TRP A 79 -6.60 2.14 -5.99
CA TRP A 79 -5.38 2.29 -6.77
C TRP A 79 -5.33 3.68 -7.37
N MET A 80 -4.13 4.24 -7.46
CA MET A 80 -3.92 5.56 -8.05
C MET A 80 -3.63 5.38 -9.54
N ARG A 81 -4.47 5.97 -10.40
CA ARG A 81 -4.20 5.98 -11.85
C ARG A 81 -3.18 7.06 -12.20
N GLY A 82 -2.61 6.99 -13.41
CA GLY A 82 -1.69 8.01 -13.94
C GLY A 82 -2.25 9.43 -14.02
N ASN A 83 -3.55 9.62 -13.79
CA ASN A 83 -4.20 10.93 -13.62
C ASN A 83 -4.15 11.47 -12.17
N LEU A 84 -3.43 10.79 -11.27
CA LEU A 84 -3.34 11.09 -9.83
C LEU A 84 -4.69 11.01 -9.09
N GLN A 85 -5.67 10.30 -9.64
CA GLN A 85 -6.96 10.07 -8.98
C GLN A 85 -7.04 8.65 -8.43
N TRP A 86 -7.70 8.53 -7.27
CA TRP A 86 -7.95 7.26 -6.60
C TRP A 86 -9.18 6.57 -7.18
N TYR A 87 -9.01 5.36 -7.69
CA TYR A 87 -10.10 4.52 -8.18
C TYR A 87 -10.28 3.33 -7.24
N ALA A 88 -11.52 2.96 -6.97
CA ALA A 88 -11.79 1.71 -6.26
C ALA A 88 -11.35 0.53 -7.13
N TYR A 89 -10.65 -0.42 -6.51
CA TYR A 89 -10.25 -1.64 -7.20
C TYR A 89 -11.45 -2.60 -7.21
N GLU A 90 -11.84 -3.08 -8.40
CA GLU A 90 -13.07 -3.85 -8.63
C GLU A 90 -13.11 -5.23 -7.94
N THR A 91 -12.02 -5.67 -7.33
CA THR A 91 -11.98 -6.95 -6.61
C THR A 91 -12.91 -6.98 -5.41
N PRO A 92 -13.44 -8.15 -5.02
CA PRO A 92 -14.33 -8.28 -3.87
C PRO A 92 -13.68 -7.70 -2.62
N SER A 93 -14.46 -6.92 -1.87
CA SER A 93 -14.02 -6.35 -0.60
C SER A 93 -13.53 -7.47 0.31
N THR A 94 -12.29 -7.39 0.76
CA THR A 94 -11.69 -8.47 1.54
C THR A 94 -12.08 -8.32 3.00
N GLY A 95 -12.47 -9.42 3.65
CA GLY A 95 -12.75 -9.43 5.10
C GLY A 95 -11.49 -9.29 5.98
N SER A 96 -10.29 -9.28 5.39
CA SER A 96 -9.04 -9.20 6.15
C SER A 96 -8.00 -8.38 5.41
N LEU A 97 -7.21 -7.60 6.17
CA LEU A 97 -6.11 -6.79 5.63
C LEU A 97 -5.08 -7.65 4.87
N LYS A 98 -4.73 -8.82 5.40
CA LYS A 98 -3.79 -9.74 4.76
C LYS A 98 -4.24 -10.15 3.35
N ALA A 99 -5.54 -10.37 3.16
CA ALA A 99 -6.09 -10.67 1.84
C ALA A 99 -6.00 -9.47 0.90
N ALA A 100 -6.25 -8.25 1.40
CA ALA A 100 -6.06 -7.02 0.63
C ALA A 100 -4.59 -6.85 0.17
N LEU A 101 -3.65 -7.05 1.08
CA LEU A 101 -2.21 -6.97 0.79
C LEU A 101 -1.78 -8.02 -0.22
N MET A 102 -2.29 -9.25 -0.10
CA MET A 102 -2.01 -10.32 -1.05
C MET A 102 -2.57 -10.01 -2.45
N LEU A 103 -3.71 -9.32 -2.56
CA LEU A 103 -4.24 -8.85 -3.84
C LEU A 103 -3.34 -7.78 -4.48
N ILE A 104 -2.82 -6.86 -3.67
CA ILE A 104 -1.86 -5.84 -4.12
C ILE A 104 -0.58 -6.52 -4.62
N LYS A 105 0.01 -7.44 -3.83
CA LYS A 105 1.22 -8.18 -4.23
C LYS A 105 1.02 -9.05 -5.47
N LYS A 106 -0.15 -9.68 -5.60
CA LYS A 106 -0.48 -10.53 -6.76
C LYS A 106 -0.57 -9.71 -8.04
N ASP A 107 -0.90 -8.41 -7.90
CA ASP A 107 -1.01 -7.43 -8.98
C ASP A 107 -1.56 -8.01 -10.28
N LYS A 108 -2.70 -8.71 -10.16
CA LYS A 108 -3.25 -9.52 -11.25
C LYS A 108 -3.51 -8.71 -12.52
N HIS A 109 -3.67 -7.40 -12.38
CA HIS A 109 -3.98 -6.47 -13.46
C HIS A 109 -2.82 -5.50 -13.79
N SER A 110 -1.61 -5.72 -13.25
CA SER A 110 -0.46 -4.79 -13.40
C SER A 110 -0.84 -3.33 -13.09
N CYS A 111 -1.73 -3.16 -12.11
CA CYS A 111 -2.28 -1.87 -11.72
C CYS A 111 -1.46 -1.21 -10.61
N PHE A 112 -0.60 -1.98 -9.93
CA PHE A 112 0.20 -1.51 -8.80
C PHE A 112 1.70 -1.50 -9.09
N PHE A 113 2.24 -2.47 -9.84
CA PHE A 113 3.66 -2.61 -10.19
C PHE A 113 3.86 -2.55 -11.72
N GLY A 114 3.30 -1.51 -12.36
CA GLY A 114 3.41 -1.26 -13.79
C GLY A 114 4.62 -0.42 -14.20
#